data_AF-A0A7C1BII6-F1
#
_entry.id   AF-A0A7C1BII6-F1
#
_cell.length_a   1.000
_cell.length_b   1.000
_cell.length_c   1.000
_cell.angle_alpha   90.00
_cell.angle_beta   90.00
_cell.angle_gamma   90.00
#
_symmetry.space_group_name_H-M   'P 1'
#
loop_
_entity.id
_entity.type
_entity.pdbx_description
1 polymer ?
#
loop_
_entity_poly.entity_id
_entity_poly.type
_entity_poly.pdbx_seq_one_letter_code
_entity_poly.pdbx_strand_id
1 'polypeptide(L)'
;MVNFFHSRNARKITHKEREFKEFWMNLVNKLEPCWKAFVFVVDKFSFPVHRSRGFCGVKNPGKKIGDSVVENKRQLHSLIADLKATRQGDLVFFYQRRVDEPPERRGFRGIYRITSDPFYDETNVNWNGYEVLGKCPLCGCAYSEKDGKCMKCSFELADRHILPNRLLIECIDHFDNPVDDNTAYVDKTDPGELWTLLFRKIYGPGRARSAAPILPEEAKKIARLLYMVNNGEITSVPSPEQYPPGPRKPLDIRSILREYANSQAPTEAILQAWFMENIDKVIPTLKDVVGDKKELEWFGNEIIYGIGGDKVDILCTHKRDEVRYKATVIELKRGRIDRNSVNQIERYSYWISQLVTANAEPPTEHLELQPVLVGYNMERNAIPTSSLSPKTFVIPYRHIPPCSITILPPVILKYCINDRGDLEFDIVSCKESSLVNYFA
;
A
#
# COMPACT_ATOMS: atom_id res chain seq x y z
N MET A 1 -57.02 0.25 -2.51
CA MET A 1 -56.34 -0.86 -1.82
C MET A 1 -56.03 -1.93 -2.87
N VAL A 2 -54.86 -1.86 -3.52
CA VAL A 2 -54.28 -2.97 -4.29
C VAL A 2 -52.77 -2.87 -4.12
N ASN A 3 -52.21 -3.93 -3.54
CA ASN A 3 -50.84 -4.05 -3.09
C ASN A 3 -49.85 -4.13 -4.26
N PHE A 4 -48.86 -3.24 -4.29
CA PHE A 4 -47.62 -3.47 -5.03
C PHE A 4 -46.69 -4.34 -4.18
N PHE A 5 -46.66 -5.64 -4.49
CA PHE A 5 -45.69 -6.57 -3.96
C PHE A 5 -44.26 -6.10 -4.27
N HIS A 6 -43.50 -5.82 -3.21
CA HIS A 6 -42.04 -5.76 -3.26
C HIS A 6 -41.49 -7.17 -3.45
N SER A 7 -41.29 -7.60 -4.70
CA SER A 7 -40.44 -8.75 -4.97
C SER A 7 -38.97 -8.30 -4.92
N ARG A 8 -38.25 -8.67 -3.86
CA ARG A 8 -36.80 -8.60 -3.81
C ARG A 8 -36.24 -9.50 -4.93
N ASN A 9 -35.77 -8.89 -6.02
CA ASN A 9 -35.03 -9.61 -7.06
C ASN A 9 -33.66 -10.01 -6.50
N ALA A 10 -33.58 -11.21 -5.92
CA ALA A 10 -32.29 -11.88 -5.73
C ALA A 10 -31.72 -12.19 -7.12
N ARG A 11 -30.73 -11.40 -7.55
CA ARG A 11 -30.02 -11.61 -8.82
C ARG A 11 -29.46 -13.04 -8.81
N LYS A 12 -29.89 -13.91 -9.73
CA LYS A 12 -29.36 -15.27 -9.84
C LYS A 12 -27.87 -15.18 -10.16
N ILE A 13 -27.03 -15.72 -9.28
CA ILE A 13 -25.58 -15.81 -9.48
C ILE A 13 -25.31 -16.69 -10.70
N THR A 14 -24.56 -16.16 -11.66
CA THR A 14 -24.16 -16.87 -12.88
C THR A 14 -23.23 -18.04 -12.55
N HIS A 15 -23.03 -18.97 -13.50
CA HIS A 15 -22.07 -20.07 -13.33
C HIS A 15 -20.65 -19.53 -13.09
N LYS A 16 -20.21 -18.57 -13.92
CA LYS A 16 -18.88 -17.95 -13.82
C LYS A 16 -18.65 -17.25 -12.47
N GLU A 17 -19.66 -16.58 -11.92
CA GLU A 17 -19.55 -15.96 -10.60
C GLU A 17 -19.41 -17.00 -9.46
N ARG A 18 -20.00 -18.19 -9.61
CA ARG A 18 -19.81 -19.30 -8.65
C ARG A 18 -18.41 -19.87 -8.72
N GLU A 19 -17.90 -20.11 -9.93
CA GLU A 19 -16.52 -20.59 -10.14
C GLU A 19 -15.50 -19.61 -9.58
N PHE A 20 -15.65 -18.31 -9.88
CA PHE A 20 -14.77 -17.29 -9.31
C PHE A 20 -14.86 -17.25 -7.78
N LYS A 21 -16.06 -17.39 -7.20
CA LYS A 21 -16.21 -17.39 -5.74
C LYS A 21 -15.44 -18.56 -5.12
N GLU A 22 -15.51 -19.75 -5.71
CA GLU A 22 -14.74 -20.91 -5.25
C GLU A 22 -13.23 -20.68 -5.39
N PHE A 23 -12.79 -20.21 -6.55
CA PHE A 23 -11.40 -19.81 -6.80
C PHE A 23 -10.88 -18.82 -5.74
N TRP A 24 -11.62 -17.73 -5.51
CA TRP A 24 -11.26 -16.70 -4.55
C TRP A 24 -11.20 -17.23 -3.12
N MET A 25 -12.19 -18.03 -2.70
CA MET A 25 -12.18 -18.64 -1.37
C MET A 25 -10.99 -19.58 -1.18
N ASN A 26 -10.67 -20.39 -2.19
CA ASN A 26 -9.51 -21.28 -2.16
C ASN A 26 -8.18 -20.51 -2.08
N LEU A 27 -8.11 -19.32 -2.68
CA LEU A 27 -6.96 -18.43 -2.58
C LEU A 27 -6.85 -17.83 -1.17
N VAL A 28 -7.90 -17.15 -0.68
CA VAL A 28 -7.82 -16.40 0.59
C VAL A 28 -7.74 -17.29 1.82
N ASN A 29 -8.30 -18.51 1.77
CA ASN A 29 -8.20 -19.47 2.87
C ASN A 29 -6.77 -19.97 3.13
N LYS A 30 -5.84 -19.73 2.20
CA LYS A 30 -4.42 -20.06 2.32
C LYS A 30 -3.57 -18.87 2.77
N LEU A 31 -4.18 -17.70 2.97
CA LEU A 31 -3.48 -16.48 3.39
C LEU A 31 -3.54 -16.32 4.90
N GLU A 32 -2.54 -15.63 5.45
CA GLU A 32 -2.50 -15.29 6.86
C GLU A 32 -3.62 -14.30 7.24
N PRO A 33 -4.02 -14.23 8.52
CA PRO A 33 -4.85 -13.14 9.02
C PRO A 33 -4.20 -11.78 8.73
N CYS A 34 -4.99 -10.77 8.33
CA CYS A 34 -4.49 -9.44 7.92
C CYS A 34 -3.56 -9.46 6.68
N TRP A 35 -3.76 -10.41 5.75
CA TRP A 35 -3.07 -10.37 4.46
C TRP A 35 -3.36 -9.06 3.71
N LYS A 36 -2.37 -8.60 2.96
CA LYS A 36 -2.47 -7.42 2.10
C LYS A 36 -2.17 -7.80 0.67
N ALA A 37 -2.51 -6.90 -0.25
CA ALA A 37 -2.12 -7.01 -1.64
C ALA A 37 -1.34 -5.77 -2.07
N PHE A 38 -0.37 -5.98 -2.94
CA PHE A 38 0.47 -4.94 -3.49
C PHE A 38 0.49 -4.99 -5.01
N VAL A 39 0.51 -3.81 -5.63
CA VAL A 39 0.76 -3.67 -7.06
C VAL A 39 2.19 -3.20 -7.28
N PHE A 40 2.97 -4.01 -8.00
CA PHE A 40 4.33 -3.67 -8.43
C PHE A 40 4.34 -3.24 -9.90
N VAL A 41 4.92 -2.07 -10.18
CA VAL A 41 4.98 -1.53 -11.54
C VAL A 41 6.20 -2.05 -12.27
N VAL A 42 5.96 -2.64 -13.44
CA VAL A 42 6.96 -3.20 -14.35
C VAL A 42 6.70 -2.72 -15.78
N ASP A 43 7.54 -3.09 -16.72
CA ASP A 43 7.33 -2.96 -18.17
C ASP A 43 7.66 -4.27 -18.89
N LYS A 44 7.55 -4.25 -20.22
CA LYS A 44 7.83 -5.42 -21.07
C LYS A 44 9.23 -6.01 -20.94
N PHE A 45 10.19 -5.23 -20.46
CA PHE A 45 11.58 -5.67 -20.35
C PHE A 45 11.87 -6.26 -18.98
N SER A 46 11.31 -5.66 -17.94
CA SER A 46 11.49 -6.11 -16.56
C SER A 46 10.52 -7.23 -16.17
N PHE A 47 9.27 -7.22 -16.65
CA PHE A 47 8.24 -8.20 -16.24
C PHE A 47 8.65 -9.66 -16.49
N PRO A 48 9.18 -10.06 -17.66
CA PRO A 48 9.57 -11.45 -17.89
C PRO A 48 10.61 -11.95 -16.89
N VAL A 49 11.58 -11.09 -16.53
CA VAL A 49 12.61 -11.40 -15.54
C VAL A 49 12.00 -11.58 -14.15
N HIS A 50 11.21 -10.62 -13.67
CA HIS A 50 10.56 -10.69 -12.36
C HIS A 50 9.67 -11.92 -12.20
N ARG A 51 8.81 -12.19 -13.20
CA ARG A 51 7.91 -13.35 -13.24
C ARG A 51 8.69 -14.65 -13.20
N SER A 52 9.63 -14.83 -14.12
CA SER A 52 10.30 -16.13 -14.31
C SER A 52 11.42 -16.38 -13.30
N ARG A 53 11.88 -15.36 -12.57
CA ARG A 53 12.91 -15.48 -11.51
C ARG A 53 12.37 -15.35 -10.09
N GLY A 54 11.07 -15.13 -9.92
CA GLY A 54 10.42 -15.12 -8.60
C GLY A 54 10.88 -13.97 -7.69
N PHE A 55 10.90 -12.74 -8.20
CA PHE A 55 11.17 -11.56 -7.35
C PHE A 55 10.44 -10.31 -7.84
N CYS A 56 10.33 -9.31 -6.96
CA CYS A 56 9.97 -7.93 -7.30
C CYS A 56 11.20 -7.04 -7.06
N GLY A 57 11.63 -6.28 -8.06
CA GLY A 57 12.67 -5.28 -7.95
C GLY A 57 12.08 -3.87 -8.03
N VAL A 58 12.55 -2.98 -7.17
CA VAL A 58 12.16 -1.57 -7.15
C VAL A 58 13.37 -0.65 -7.21
N LYS A 59 13.11 0.61 -7.56
CA LYS A 59 14.16 1.59 -7.82
C LYS A 59 15.06 1.83 -6.60
N ASN A 60 16.26 2.34 -6.84
CA ASN A 60 17.17 2.85 -5.83
C ASN A 60 17.43 4.35 -6.09
N PRO A 61 16.69 5.25 -5.42
CA PRO A 61 16.69 6.67 -5.77
C PRO A 61 18.04 7.37 -5.50
N GLY A 62 18.67 7.86 -6.57
CA GLY A 62 19.83 8.75 -6.50
C GLY A 62 19.50 10.20 -6.88
N LYS A 63 20.42 11.12 -6.60
CA LYS A 63 20.40 12.51 -7.11
C LYS A 63 21.81 12.97 -7.47
N LYS A 64 21.94 13.77 -8.53
CA LYS A 64 23.20 14.42 -8.91
C LYS A 64 23.47 15.63 -8.02
N ILE A 65 24.70 15.76 -7.53
CA ILE A 65 25.24 16.97 -6.88
C ILE A 65 26.60 17.23 -7.51
N GLY A 66 26.68 18.25 -8.37
CA GLY A 66 27.83 18.43 -9.26
C GLY A 66 28.06 17.18 -10.11
N ASP A 67 29.31 16.70 -10.14
CA ASP A 67 29.71 15.48 -10.87
C ASP A 67 29.48 14.19 -10.08
N SER A 68 29.05 14.29 -8.82
CA SER A 68 28.79 13.13 -7.97
C SER A 68 27.31 12.73 -7.99
N VAL A 69 27.05 11.43 -7.80
CA VAL A 69 25.70 10.92 -7.52
C VAL A 69 25.66 10.45 -6.08
N VAL A 70 24.71 11.00 -5.34
CA VAL A 70 24.47 10.64 -3.94
C VAL A 70 23.06 10.12 -3.76
N GLU A 71 22.79 9.53 -2.62
CA GLU A 71 21.49 9.04 -2.25
C GLU A 71 20.43 10.16 -2.19
N ASN A 72 19.24 9.87 -2.71
CA ASN A 72 18.07 10.72 -2.50
C ASN A 72 17.30 10.24 -1.26
N LYS A 73 17.79 10.62 -0.07
CA LYS A 73 17.23 10.22 1.24
C LYS A 73 15.70 10.23 1.30
N ARG A 74 15.06 11.32 0.85
CA ARG A 74 13.59 11.45 0.90
C ARG A 74 12.88 10.37 0.08
N GLN A 75 13.32 10.13 -1.16
CA GLN A 75 12.72 9.11 -2.02
C GLN A 75 13.08 7.70 -1.55
N LEU A 76 14.30 7.49 -1.06
CA LEU A 76 14.71 6.20 -0.51
C LEU A 76 13.88 5.84 0.72
N HIS A 77 13.72 6.74 1.69
CA HIS A 77 12.91 6.48 2.88
C HIS A 77 11.45 6.16 2.51
N SER A 78 10.89 6.86 1.52
CA SER A 78 9.53 6.57 1.02
C SER A 78 9.43 5.18 0.39
N LEU A 79 10.47 4.75 -0.33
CA LEU A 79 10.53 3.42 -0.92
C LEU A 79 10.72 2.33 0.14
N ILE A 80 11.55 2.59 1.15
CA ILE A 80 11.71 1.68 2.29
C ILE A 80 10.36 1.54 3.00
N ALA A 81 9.59 2.61 3.17
CA ALA A 81 8.26 2.54 3.75
C ALA A 81 7.31 1.62 2.96
N ASP A 82 7.29 1.74 1.62
CA ASP A 82 6.48 0.85 0.76
C ASP A 82 6.86 -0.61 0.92
N LEU A 83 8.16 -0.91 0.93
CA LEU A 83 8.64 -2.28 1.06
C LEU A 83 8.40 -2.82 2.47
N LYS A 84 8.60 -2.01 3.51
CA LYS A 84 8.38 -2.40 4.90
C LYS A 84 6.90 -2.63 5.23
N ALA A 85 5.98 -2.16 4.39
CA ALA A 85 4.56 -2.47 4.52
C ALA A 85 4.25 -3.93 4.18
N THR A 86 5.12 -4.60 3.42
CA THR A 86 4.92 -5.99 3.00
C THR A 86 5.21 -7.00 4.13
N ARG A 87 4.57 -8.16 4.06
CA ARG A 87 4.80 -9.34 4.87
C ARG A 87 4.91 -10.56 3.96
N GLN A 88 5.64 -11.58 4.41
CA GLN A 88 5.56 -12.89 3.76
C GLN A 88 4.11 -13.39 3.83
N GLY A 89 3.62 -13.96 2.73
CA GLY A 89 2.21 -14.34 2.58
C GLY A 89 1.33 -13.28 1.92
N ASP A 90 1.74 -12.00 1.87
CA ASP A 90 0.98 -10.97 1.15
C ASP A 90 0.95 -11.26 -0.37
N LEU A 91 -0.13 -10.82 -1.01
CA LEU A 91 -0.31 -10.96 -2.45
C LEU A 91 0.41 -9.87 -3.23
N VAL A 92 0.87 -10.23 -4.42
CA VAL A 92 1.42 -9.31 -5.42
C VAL A 92 0.68 -9.47 -6.74
N PHE A 93 0.35 -8.34 -7.34
CA PHE A 93 -0.05 -8.22 -8.74
C PHE A 93 1.00 -7.36 -9.46
N PHE A 94 1.38 -7.74 -10.67
CA PHE A 94 2.18 -6.86 -11.50
C PHE A 94 1.28 -5.93 -12.31
N TYR A 95 1.68 -4.67 -12.45
CA TYR A 95 1.12 -3.75 -13.42
C TYR A 95 2.17 -3.44 -14.48
N GLN A 96 1.99 -3.97 -15.69
CA GLN A 96 2.85 -3.68 -16.84
C GLN A 96 2.45 -2.35 -17.47
N ARG A 97 3.33 -1.35 -17.40
CA ARG A 97 3.13 -0.02 -17.96
C ARG A 97 3.32 -0.01 -19.49
N ARG A 98 2.78 1.04 -20.13
CA ARG A 98 2.93 1.29 -21.56
C ARG A 98 4.39 1.56 -21.93
N VAL A 99 4.97 0.68 -22.74
CA VAL A 99 6.26 0.91 -23.44
C VAL A 99 6.11 0.47 -24.89
N ASP A 100 5.56 1.35 -25.73
CA ASP A 100 5.36 1.12 -27.18
C ASP A 100 4.63 -0.19 -27.52
N GLU A 101 3.81 -0.66 -26.59
CA GLU A 101 2.97 -1.85 -26.73
C GLU A 101 1.50 -1.44 -26.87
N PRO A 102 0.72 -2.25 -27.61
CA PRO A 102 -0.70 -1.99 -27.75
C PRO A 102 -1.44 -2.23 -26.42
N PRO A 103 -2.58 -1.57 -26.18
CA PRO A 103 -3.27 -1.58 -24.88
C PRO A 103 -3.60 -2.97 -24.32
N GLU A 104 -3.90 -3.94 -25.18
CA GLU A 104 -4.26 -5.32 -24.83
C GLU A 104 -3.08 -6.17 -24.34
N ARG A 105 -1.83 -5.70 -24.49
CA ARG A 105 -0.63 -6.40 -24.02
C ARG A 105 -0.06 -5.85 -22.71
N ARG A 106 -0.72 -4.85 -22.12
CA ARG A 106 -0.29 -4.19 -20.88
C ARG A 106 -1.42 -4.21 -19.84
N GLY A 107 -1.10 -3.85 -18.59
CA GLY A 107 -2.07 -3.85 -17.50
C GLY A 107 -1.72 -4.82 -16.38
N PHE A 108 -2.72 -5.25 -15.62
CA PHE A 108 -2.52 -6.13 -14.47
C PHE A 108 -2.22 -7.57 -14.90
N ARG A 109 -1.29 -8.22 -14.20
CA ARG A 109 -0.78 -9.56 -14.52
C ARG A 109 -0.49 -10.39 -13.28
N GLY A 110 -0.98 -11.63 -13.33
CA GLY A 110 -0.67 -12.72 -12.41
C GLY A 110 -1.04 -12.47 -10.96
N ILE A 111 -1.00 -13.54 -10.17
CA ILE A 111 -1.17 -13.50 -8.72
C ILE A 111 0.04 -14.20 -8.12
N TYR A 112 0.74 -13.52 -7.24
CA TYR A 112 1.97 -13.99 -6.62
C TYR A 112 1.87 -13.84 -5.11
N ARG A 113 2.70 -14.59 -4.38
CA ARG A 113 2.84 -14.51 -2.92
C ARG A 113 4.25 -14.04 -2.57
N ILE A 114 4.38 -13.14 -1.62
CA ILE A 114 5.68 -12.72 -1.07
C ILE A 114 6.27 -13.84 -0.20
N THR A 115 7.54 -14.18 -0.43
CA THR A 115 8.24 -15.30 0.24
C THR A 115 9.51 -14.88 0.97
N SER A 116 9.83 -13.58 0.99
CA SER A 116 10.93 -13.05 1.80
C SER A 116 10.63 -11.66 2.33
N ASP A 117 11.34 -11.27 3.37
CA ASP A 117 11.46 -9.86 3.75
C ASP A 117 12.18 -9.07 2.63
N PRO A 118 11.96 -7.75 2.52
CA PRO A 118 12.70 -6.91 1.58
C PRO A 118 14.20 -6.82 1.89
N PHE A 119 15.01 -6.82 0.85
CA PHE A 119 16.46 -6.77 0.93
C PHE A 119 17.07 -5.93 -0.20
N TYR A 120 18.34 -5.58 -0.04
CA TYR A 120 19.18 -4.96 -1.06
C TYR A 120 20.14 -6.00 -1.64
N ASP A 121 20.21 -6.09 -2.97
CA ASP A 121 21.05 -7.03 -3.72
C ASP A 121 21.46 -6.43 -5.08
N GLU A 122 22.78 -6.34 -5.33
CA GLU A 122 23.35 -5.79 -6.56
C GLU A 122 23.60 -6.84 -7.65
N THR A 123 23.17 -8.08 -7.45
CA THR A 123 23.33 -9.15 -8.44
C THR A 123 22.47 -8.85 -9.68
N ASN A 124 23.04 -8.96 -10.88
CA ASN A 124 22.23 -8.89 -12.10
C ASN A 124 21.44 -10.18 -12.27
N VAL A 125 20.19 -10.06 -12.69
CA VAL A 125 19.29 -11.20 -12.92
C VAL A 125 18.84 -11.16 -14.37
N ASN A 126 19.17 -12.21 -15.12
CA ASN A 126 18.82 -12.33 -16.53
C ASN A 126 17.80 -13.46 -16.73
N TRP A 127 16.96 -13.37 -17.75
CA TRP A 127 16.10 -14.46 -18.18
C TRP A 127 15.74 -14.27 -19.65
N ASN A 128 16.01 -15.27 -20.48
CA ASN A 128 15.65 -15.30 -21.91
C ASN A 128 15.97 -14.00 -22.68
N GLY A 129 17.21 -13.50 -22.52
CA GLY A 129 17.68 -12.26 -23.17
C GLY A 129 17.26 -10.95 -22.49
N TYR A 130 16.35 -10.98 -21.52
CA TYR A 130 16.02 -9.83 -20.68
C TYR A 130 16.93 -9.77 -19.45
N GLU A 131 17.18 -8.57 -18.92
CA GLU A 131 18.06 -8.37 -17.76
C GLU A 131 17.55 -7.26 -16.84
N VAL A 132 17.46 -7.57 -15.54
CA VAL A 132 17.32 -6.61 -14.45
C VAL A 132 18.66 -6.48 -13.76
N LEU A 133 19.18 -5.25 -13.73
CA LEU A 133 20.50 -4.95 -13.18
C LEU A 133 20.40 -4.70 -11.68
N GLY A 134 21.42 -5.09 -10.93
CA GLY A 134 21.62 -4.59 -9.57
C GLY A 134 22.47 -3.32 -9.53
N LYS A 135 23.29 -3.09 -10.56
CA LYS A 135 24.11 -1.88 -10.74
C LYS A 135 24.49 -1.65 -12.19
N CYS A 136 24.96 -0.44 -12.48
CA CYS A 136 25.47 -0.07 -13.79
C CYS A 136 26.68 -0.96 -14.16
N PRO A 137 26.69 -1.59 -15.35
CA PRO A 137 27.77 -2.48 -15.77
C PRO A 137 29.09 -1.75 -16.03
N LEU A 138 29.07 -0.45 -16.34
CA LEU A 138 30.29 0.32 -16.64
C LEU A 138 30.98 0.86 -15.38
N CYS A 139 30.22 1.47 -14.46
CA CYS A 139 30.78 2.23 -13.34
C CYS A 139 30.39 1.70 -11.95
N GLY A 140 29.60 0.63 -11.89
CA GLY A 140 29.13 0.02 -10.63
C GLY A 140 28.12 0.84 -9.85
N CYS A 141 27.60 1.95 -10.38
CA CYS A 141 26.57 2.76 -9.73
C CYS A 141 25.27 1.96 -9.54
N ALA A 142 24.83 1.80 -8.29
CA ALA A 142 23.61 1.06 -7.95
C ALA A 142 22.35 1.94 -7.86
N TYR A 143 22.45 3.24 -8.13
CA TYR A 143 21.27 4.09 -8.23
C TYR A 143 20.53 3.85 -9.54
N SER A 144 19.20 3.86 -9.49
CA SER A 144 18.34 3.65 -10.65
C SER A 144 18.64 4.65 -11.76
N GLU A 145 18.47 4.17 -12.98
CA GLU A 145 18.64 4.95 -14.18
C GLU A 145 17.71 6.16 -14.23
N LYS A 146 18.17 7.19 -14.93
CA LYS A 146 17.36 8.35 -15.31
C LYS A 146 17.39 8.46 -16.83
N ASP A 147 16.20 8.50 -17.42
CA ASP A 147 16.00 8.61 -18.88
C ASP A 147 16.78 7.53 -19.67
N GLY A 148 16.77 6.28 -19.18
CA GLY A 148 17.47 5.15 -19.80
C GLY A 148 18.98 5.11 -19.56
N LYS A 149 19.55 6.05 -18.80
CA LYS A 149 20.99 6.19 -18.60
C LYS A 149 21.41 6.04 -17.15
N CYS A 150 22.62 5.52 -16.95
CA CYS A 150 23.23 5.53 -15.63
C CYS A 150 23.40 6.97 -15.11
N MET A 151 22.93 7.25 -13.89
CA MET A 151 23.04 8.58 -13.30
C MET A 151 24.49 9.05 -13.12
N LYS A 152 25.47 8.16 -13.00
CA LYS A 152 26.87 8.50 -12.70
C LYS A 152 27.71 8.69 -13.97
N CYS A 153 27.75 7.68 -14.83
CA CYS A 153 28.61 7.69 -16.03
C CYS A 153 27.86 7.96 -17.33
N SER A 154 26.53 8.16 -17.29
CA SER A 154 25.68 8.38 -18.46
C SER A 154 25.67 7.22 -19.48
N PHE A 155 26.17 6.04 -19.10
CA PHE A 155 26.10 4.83 -19.92
C PHE A 155 24.64 4.48 -20.25
N GLU A 156 24.37 4.21 -21.53
CA GLU A 156 23.07 3.80 -22.04
C GLU A 156 22.73 2.39 -21.55
N LEU A 157 21.65 2.28 -20.79
CA LEU A 157 21.18 0.99 -20.26
C LEU A 157 20.15 0.35 -21.19
N ALA A 158 19.68 1.10 -22.20
CA ALA A 158 18.63 0.71 -23.14
C ALA A 158 17.40 0.22 -22.37
N ASP A 159 17.06 -1.04 -22.55
CA ASP A 159 15.85 -1.69 -22.02
C ASP A 159 16.05 -2.31 -20.62
N ARG A 160 17.15 -1.99 -19.94
CA ARG A 160 17.50 -2.56 -18.62
C ARG A 160 17.30 -1.55 -17.50
N HIS A 161 16.83 -2.05 -16.36
CA HIS A 161 16.57 -1.26 -15.16
C HIS A 161 17.50 -1.64 -14.02
N ILE A 162 18.01 -0.66 -13.28
CA ILE A 162 18.80 -0.88 -12.07
C ILE A 162 17.84 -0.90 -10.87
N LEU A 163 17.58 -2.11 -10.34
CA LEU A 163 16.56 -2.39 -9.32
C LEU A 163 17.16 -3.26 -8.19
N PRO A 164 18.04 -2.72 -7.32
CA PRO A 164 18.70 -3.51 -6.28
C PRO A 164 17.85 -3.72 -5.02
N ASN A 165 16.81 -2.91 -4.79
CA ASN A 165 15.88 -3.12 -3.68
C ASN A 165 14.85 -4.17 -4.10
N ARG A 166 14.80 -5.32 -3.43
CA ARG A 166 14.09 -6.51 -3.88
C ARG A 166 13.34 -7.22 -2.77
N LEU A 167 12.38 -8.04 -3.16
CA LEU A 167 11.79 -9.10 -2.33
C LEU A 167 11.52 -10.31 -3.22
N LEU A 168 11.50 -11.51 -2.62
CA LEU A 168 11.17 -12.73 -3.35
C LEU A 168 9.67 -12.96 -3.38
N ILE A 169 9.23 -13.54 -4.49
CA ILE A 169 7.85 -13.98 -4.69
C ILE A 169 7.81 -15.37 -5.29
N GLU A 170 6.68 -16.04 -5.16
CA GLU A 170 6.33 -17.22 -5.94
C GLU A 170 5.01 -16.97 -6.68
N CYS A 171 4.86 -17.58 -7.85
CA CYS A 171 3.61 -17.49 -8.60
C CYS A 171 2.56 -18.41 -7.97
N ILE A 172 1.39 -17.86 -7.66
CA ILE A 172 0.21 -18.66 -7.28
C ILE A 172 -0.54 -19.04 -8.55
N ASP A 173 -0.94 -18.03 -9.32
CA ASP A 173 -1.71 -18.20 -10.55
C ASP A 173 -1.11 -17.34 -11.67
N HIS A 174 -0.72 -18.01 -12.77
CA HIS A 174 -0.29 -17.34 -13.99
C HIS A 174 -1.45 -17.22 -14.96
N PHE A 175 -1.55 -16.05 -15.59
CA PHE A 175 -2.54 -15.73 -16.60
C PHE A 175 -1.80 -15.15 -17.82
N ASP A 176 -2.06 -15.71 -19.00
CA ASP A 176 -1.40 -15.28 -20.25
C ASP A 176 -1.86 -13.86 -20.66
N ASN A 177 -3.16 -13.60 -20.54
CA ASN A 177 -3.76 -12.33 -20.91
C ASN A 177 -3.82 -11.37 -19.71
N PRO A 178 -3.33 -10.12 -19.85
CA PRO A 178 -3.44 -9.11 -18.81
C PRO A 178 -4.86 -8.54 -18.73
N VAL A 179 -5.16 -7.85 -17.63
CA VAL A 179 -6.32 -6.95 -17.55
C VAL A 179 -5.87 -5.54 -17.91
N ASP A 180 -6.33 -5.02 -19.05
CA ASP A 180 -5.98 -3.68 -19.51
C ASP A 180 -6.65 -2.56 -18.67
N ASP A 181 -6.18 -1.32 -18.87
CA ASP A 181 -6.64 -0.17 -18.09
C ASP A 181 -8.15 0.14 -18.31
N ASN A 182 -8.70 -0.05 -19.51
CA ASN A 182 -10.12 0.24 -19.75
C ASN A 182 -11.00 -0.80 -19.05
N THR A 183 -10.63 -2.08 -19.13
CA THR A 183 -11.32 -3.16 -18.41
C THR A 183 -11.25 -2.94 -16.88
N ALA A 184 -10.10 -2.52 -16.36
CA ALA A 184 -9.91 -2.33 -14.92
C ALA A 184 -10.63 -1.09 -14.33
N TYR A 185 -10.61 0.04 -15.05
CA TYR A 185 -11.04 1.34 -14.51
C TYR A 185 -12.29 1.94 -15.16
N VAL A 186 -12.53 1.65 -16.45
CA VAL A 186 -13.59 2.30 -17.24
C VAL A 186 -14.85 1.44 -17.28
N ASP A 187 -14.71 0.13 -17.40
CA ASP A 187 -15.85 -0.80 -17.45
C ASP A 187 -16.73 -0.64 -16.20
N LYS A 188 -17.98 -0.22 -16.42
CA LYS A 188 -19.00 -0.02 -15.39
C LYS A 188 -19.94 -1.24 -15.23
N THR A 189 -19.72 -2.29 -16.02
CA THR A 189 -20.48 -3.54 -15.92
C THR A 189 -19.92 -4.46 -14.84
N ASP A 190 -18.62 -4.33 -14.54
CA ASP A 190 -17.93 -5.03 -13.44
C ASP A 190 -18.04 -4.21 -12.13
N PRO A 191 -18.50 -4.80 -11.01
CA PRO A 191 -18.71 -4.05 -9.77
C PRO A 191 -17.40 -3.80 -9.01
N GLY A 192 -17.37 -2.73 -8.21
CA GLY A 192 -16.20 -2.33 -7.44
C GLY A 192 -15.30 -1.34 -8.18
N GLU A 193 -14.39 -0.69 -7.45
CA GLU A 193 -13.52 0.37 -7.98
C GLU A 193 -12.07 0.17 -7.54
N LEU A 194 -11.11 0.55 -8.39
CA LEU A 194 -9.67 0.54 -8.08
C LEU A 194 -9.19 1.95 -7.74
N TRP A 195 -9.71 2.50 -6.64
CA TRP A 195 -9.47 3.89 -6.24
C TRP A 195 -8.04 4.18 -5.78
N THR A 196 -7.40 3.29 -5.00
CA THR A 196 -6.08 3.57 -4.40
C THR A 196 -4.95 3.66 -5.43
N LEU A 197 -5.20 3.11 -6.62
CA LEU A 197 -4.33 3.17 -7.79
C LEU A 197 -4.73 4.25 -8.79
N LEU A 198 -5.98 4.74 -8.70
CA LEU A 198 -6.52 5.72 -9.62
C LEU A 198 -5.64 6.97 -9.57
N PHE A 199 -5.14 7.38 -10.73
CA PHE A 199 -4.25 8.52 -10.93
C PHE A 199 -2.80 8.41 -10.43
N ARG A 200 -2.34 7.30 -9.84
CA ARG A 200 -0.90 7.12 -9.47
C ARG A 200 0.07 7.34 -10.65
N LYS A 201 -0.41 7.22 -11.90
CA LYS A 201 0.35 7.45 -13.15
C LYS A 201 0.29 8.86 -13.71
N ILE A 202 -0.69 9.67 -13.32
CA ILE A 202 -0.98 10.98 -13.95
C ILE A 202 -0.27 12.12 -13.20
N TYR A 203 0.18 11.86 -11.97
CA TYR A 203 0.85 12.87 -11.17
C TYR A 203 2.33 13.04 -11.56
N GLY A 204 2.75 14.30 -11.64
CA GLY A 204 4.07 14.72 -12.11
C GLY A 204 5.28 14.14 -11.36
N PRO A 205 6.50 14.57 -11.74
CA PRO A 205 7.75 13.99 -11.26
C PRO A 205 7.82 13.80 -9.74
N GLY A 206 8.17 12.59 -9.29
CA GLY A 206 8.37 12.27 -7.87
C GLY A 206 7.13 11.74 -7.12
N ARG A 207 5.98 11.60 -7.79
CA ARG A 207 4.77 10.98 -7.21
C ARG A 207 4.52 9.54 -7.70
N ALA A 208 5.24 9.11 -8.73
CA ALA A 208 5.23 7.72 -9.20
C ALA A 208 5.85 6.80 -8.15
N ARG A 209 5.23 5.64 -7.93
CA ARG A 209 5.66 4.62 -6.97
C ARG A 209 5.88 3.29 -7.67
N SER A 210 6.91 2.56 -7.25
CA SER A 210 7.20 1.23 -7.78
C SER A 210 6.35 0.14 -7.13
N ALA A 211 5.86 0.37 -5.91
CA ALA A 211 4.99 -0.53 -5.17
C ALA A 211 3.84 0.26 -4.52
N ALA A 212 2.67 -0.35 -4.41
CA ALA A 212 1.47 0.28 -3.88
C ALA A 212 0.62 -0.74 -3.12
N PRO A 213 0.28 -0.52 -1.85
CA PRO A 213 -0.76 -1.32 -1.21
C PRO A 213 -2.12 -0.99 -1.83
N ILE A 214 -2.98 -2.00 -1.94
CA ILE A 214 -4.37 -1.87 -2.37
C ILE A 214 -5.31 -2.50 -1.33
N LEU A 215 -6.55 -2.03 -1.29
CA LEU A 215 -7.56 -2.56 -0.38
C LEU A 215 -7.91 -4.03 -0.73
N PRO A 216 -8.39 -4.83 0.24
CA PRO A 216 -8.79 -6.23 0.00
C PRO A 216 -9.79 -6.38 -1.15
N GLU A 217 -10.72 -5.43 -1.30
CA GLU A 217 -11.76 -5.47 -2.33
C GLU A 217 -11.24 -5.09 -3.72
N GLU A 218 -10.19 -4.26 -3.78
CA GLU A 218 -9.46 -3.97 -5.02
C GLU A 218 -8.67 -5.20 -5.48
N ALA A 219 -8.03 -5.90 -4.54
CA ALA A 219 -7.32 -7.16 -4.83
C ALA A 219 -8.28 -8.22 -5.38
N LYS A 220 -9.46 -8.37 -4.76
CA LYS A 220 -10.53 -9.24 -5.23
C LYS A 220 -11.00 -8.87 -6.63
N LYS A 221 -11.20 -7.58 -6.91
CA LYS A 221 -11.57 -7.11 -8.25
C LYS A 221 -10.51 -7.46 -9.29
N ILE A 222 -9.23 -7.20 -9.04
CA ILE A 222 -8.15 -7.52 -9.99
C ILE A 222 -8.09 -9.04 -10.23
N ALA A 223 -8.14 -9.86 -9.18
CA ALA A 223 -8.16 -11.31 -9.30
C ALA A 223 -9.35 -11.80 -10.13
N ARG A 224 -10.54 -11.24 -9.91
CA ARG A 224 -11.73 -11.54 -10.72
C ARG A 224 -11.52 -11.19 -12.18
N LEU A 225 -11.07 -9.99 -12.48
CA LEU A 225 -10.87 -9.55 -13.85
C LEU A 225 -9.84 -10.42 -14.58
N LEU A 226 -8.74 -10.79 -13.91
CA LEU A 226 -7.75 -11.72 -14.45
C LEU A 226 -8.38 -13.07 -14.79
N TYR A 227 -9.14 -13.64 -13.85
CA TYR A 227 -9.85 -14.90 -14.05
C TYR A 227 -10.84 -14.81 -15.24
N MET A 228 -11.61 -13.73 -15.33
CA MET A 228 -12.65 -13.56 -16.35
C MET A 228 -12.08 -13.32 -17.75
N VAL A 229 -11.06 -12.46 -17.90
CA VAL A 229 -10.39 -12.20 -19.18
C VAL A 229 -9.74 -13.46 -19.75
N ASN A 230 -9.28 -14.36 -18.87
CA ASN A 230 -8.68 -15.63 -19.25
C ASN A 230 -9.69 -16.80 -19.25
N ASN A 231 -11.00 -16.55 -19.14
CA ASN A 231 -12.04 -17.59 -19.09
C ASN A 231 -11.80 -18.69 -18.05
N GLY A 232 -11.15 -18.34 -16.93
CA GLY A 232 -10.77 -19.28 -15.87
C GLY A 232 -9.54 -20.12 -16.16
N GLU A 233 -8.88 -19.94 -17.31
CA GLU A 233 -7.66 -20.64 -17.66
C GLU A 233 -6.46 -20.08 -16.87
N ILE A 234 -5.85 -20.95 -16.06
CA ILE A 234 -4.63 -20.68 -15.30
C ILE A 234 -3.51 -21.49 -15.94
N THR A 235 -2.46 -20.80 -16.38
CA THR A 235 -1.33 -21.41 -17.10
C THR A 235 -0.12 -21.56 -16.19
N SER A 236 0.96 -22.13 -16.72
CA SER A 236 2.24 -22.22 -16.01
C SER A 236 3.16 -21.05 -16.37
N VAL A 237 3.95 -20.59 -15.41
CA VAL A 237 5.01 -19.60 -15.71
C VAL A 237 5.96 -20.18 -16.77
N PRO A 238 6.28 -19.44 -17.84
CA PRO A 238 7.23 -19.90 -18.84
C PRO A 238 8.65 -20.04 -18.27
N SER A 239 9.20 -21.25 -18.35
CA SER A 239 10.58 -21.62 -17.96
C SER A 239 11.05 -20.93 -16.68
N PRO A 240 10.41 -21.20 -15.52
CA PRO A 240 10.77 -20.56 -14.28
C PRO A 240 12.14 -21.06 -13.81
N GLU A 241 12.95 -20.14 -13.32
CA GLU A 241 14.25 -20.43 -12.72
C GLU A 241 14.30 -19.81 -11.33
N GLN A 242 15.05 -20.42 -10.42
CA GLN A 242 15.21 -19.84 -9.10
C GLN A 242 15.94 -18.49 -9.18
N TYR A 243 15.56 -17.59 -8.27
CA TYR A 243 16.30 -16.36 -8.03
C TYR A 243 17.76 -16.72 -7.66
N PRO A 244 18.76 -16.10 -8.29
CA PRO A 244 20.16 -16.46 -8.06
C PRO A 244 20.57 -16.26 -6.59
N PRO A 245 21.47 -17.10 -6.05
CA PRO A 245 22.06 -16.84 -4.75
C PRO A 245 22.91 -15.56 -4.82
N GLY A 246 22.87 -14.75 -3.77
CA GLY A 246 23.58 -13.47 -3.72
C GLY A 246 23.59 -12.89 -2.31
N PRO A 247 24.46 -11.89 -2.04
CA PRO A 247 24.50 -11.22 -0.75
C PRO A 247 23.23 -10.38 -0.56
N ARG A 248 22.32 -10.86 0.28
CA ARG A 248 21.09 -10.14 0.63
C ARG A 248 21.35 -9.30 1.87
N LYS A 249 21.27 -7.99 1.75
CA LYS A 249 21.38 -7.06 2.88
C LYS A 249 19.99 -6.62 3.32
N PRO A 250 19.59 -6.77 4.60
CA PRO A 250 18.31 -6.26 5.07
C PRO A 250 18.19 -4.75 4.84
N LEU A 251 16.99 -4.27 4.51
CA LEU A 251 16.69 -2.83 4.51
C LEU A 251 16.50 -2.37 5.96
N ASP A 252 17.58 -2.01 6.66
CA ASP A 252 17.53 -1.61 8.07
C ASP A 252 17.32 -0.10 8.25
N ILE A 253 16.23 0.27 8.92
CA ILE A 253 15.92 1.66 9.27
C ILE A 253 16.50 2.09 10.63
N ARG A 254 16.91 1.13 11.48
CA ARG A 254 17.36 1.44 12.85
C ARG A 254 18.68 2.19 12.84
N SER A 255 19.60 1.81 11.95
CA SER A 255 20.85 2.55 11.73
C SER A 255 20.61 4.03 11.40
N ILE A 256 19.64 4.31 10.52
CA ILE A 256 19.25 5.68 10.14
C ILE A 256 18.65 6.41 11.35
N LEU A 257 17.71 5.79 12.07
CA LEU A 257 17.07 6.42 13.23
C LEU A 257 18.06 6.71 14.36
N ARG A 258 19.05 5.84 14.60
CA ARG A 258 20.07 6.03 15.63
C ARG A 258 20.90 7.30 15.44
N GLU A 259 21.16 7.72 14.20
CA GLU A 259 21.83 9.00 13.90
C GLU A 259 21.03 10.22 14.40
N TYR A 260 19.75 10.04 14.68
CA TYR A 260 18.80 11.08 15.10
C TYR A 260 18.24 10.82 16.51
N ALA A 261 18.90 10.00 17.33
CA ALA A 261 18.50 9.78 18.71
C ALA A 261 18.31 11.10 19.48
N ASN A 262 17.23 11.20 20.26
CA ASN A 262 16.83 12.39 21.01
C ASN A 262 16.63 13.65 20.14
N SER A 263 16.32 13.47 18.85
CA SER A 263 16.08 14.56 17.90
C SER A 263 14.93 14.24 16.95
N GLN A 264 14.60 15.17 16.06
CA GLN A 264 13.58 14.96 15.04
C GLN A 264 14.05 13.95 13.99
N ALA A 265 13.14 13.07 13.56
CA ALA A 265 13.39 12.19 12.43
C ALA A 265 13.80 12.98 11.18
N PRO A 266 14.70 12.44 10.34
CA PRO A 266 15.20 13.13 9.16
C PRO A 266 14.08 13.50 8.17
N THR A 267 13.04 12.67 8.09
CA THR A 267 11.90 12.80 7.16
C THR A 267 10.65 12.18 7.75
N GLU A 268 9.45 12.58 7.32
CA GLU A 268 8.21 11.85 7.64
C GLU A 268 8.20 10.42 7.08
N ALA A 269 8.82 10.21 5.92
CA ALA A 269 8.86 8.89 5.29
C ALA A 269 9.63 7.82 6.10
N ILE A 270 10.62 8.20 6.91
CA ILE A 270 11.29 7.23 7.80
C ILE A 270 10.40 6.87 9.00
N LEU A 271 9.56 7.80 9.46
CA LEU A 271 8.52 7.50 10.45
C LEU A 271 7.49 6.54 9.83
N GLN A 272 7.04 6.79 8.60
CA GLN A 272 6.17 5.85 7.87
C GLN A 272 6.80 4.45 7.79
N ALA A 273 8.09 4.36 7.42
CA ALA A 273 8.79 3.08 7.36
C ALA A 273 8.83 2.35 8.70
N TRP A 274 9.02 3.10 9.80
CA TRP A 274 8.97 2.52 11.14
C TRP A 274 7.57 1.99 11.48
N PHE A 275 6.51 2.75 11.19
CA PHE A 275 5.14 2.27 11.39
C PHE A 275 4.86 1.03 10.54
N MET A 276 5.21 1.06 9.25
CA MET A 276 5.02 -0.07 8.35
C MET A 276 5.77 -1.33 8.81
N GLU A 277 6.92 -1.18 9.45
CA GLU A 277 7.65 -2.30 10.05
C GLU A 277 6.99 -2.84 11.33
N ASN A 278 6.20 -2.03 12.06
CA ASN A 278 5.84 -2.33 13.46
C ASN A 278 4.33 -2.29 13.80
N ILE A 279 3.46 -1.85 12.90
CA ILE A 279 2.03 -1.60 13.20
C ILE A 279 1.24 -2.86 13.61
N ASP A 280 1.67 -4.02 13.12
CA ASP A 280 1.11 -5.34 13.42
C ASP A 280 1.95 -6.11 14.45
N LYS A 281 2.86 -5.42 15.15
CA LYS A 281 3.62 -5.95 16.28
C LYS A 281 3.04 -5.46 17.60
N VAL A 282 3.36 -6.19 18.67
CA VAL A 282 2.91 -5.83 20.02
C VAL A 282 3.78 -4.70 20.56
N ILE A 283 3.39 -3.46 20.27
CA ILE A 283 3.95 -2.24 20.86
C ILE A 283 2.85 -1.59 21.71
N PRO A 284 3.02 -1.46 23.05
CA PRO A 284 1.96 -1.03 23.95
C PRO A 284 1.23 0.23 23.49
N THR A 285 1.95 1.32 23.21
CA THR A 285 1.32 2.59 22.80
C THR A 285 0.63 2.51 21.43
N LEU A 286 1.12 1.68 20.51
CA LEU A 286 0.44 1.47 19.22
C LEU A 286 -0.84 0.66 19.37
N LYS A 287 -0.87 -0.30 20.30
CA LYS A 287 -2.08 -1.09 20.59
C LYS A 287 -3.23 -0.19 21.02
N ASP A 288 -2.96 0.83 21.83
CA ASP A 288 -3.97 1.78 22.30
C ASP A 288 -4.51 2.69 21.17
N VAL A 289 -3.75 2.83 20.08
CA VAL A 289 -4.04 3.74 18.97
C VAL A 289 -4.70 2.99 17.82
N VAL A 290 -4.05 1.91 17.36
CA VAL A 290 -4.49 1.09 16.24
C VAL A 290 -5.64 0.19 16.70
N GLY A 291 -5.46 -0.53 17.81
CA GLY A 291 -6.44 -1.47 18.35
C GLY A 291 -5.85 -2.87 18.53
N ASP A 292 -6.71 -3.86 18.76
CA ASP A 292 -6.28 -5.26 18.82
C ASP A 292 -5.82 -5.73 17.44
N LYS A 293 -4.66 -6.39 17.39
CA LYS A 293 -4.13 -7.02 16.17
C LYS A 293 -5.11 -8.02 15.56
N LYS A 294 -5.92 -8.69 16.38
CA LYS A 294 -6.93 -9.64 15.88
C LYS A 294 -8.06 -8.97 15.08
N GLU A 295 -8.32 -7.70 15.37
CA GLU A 295 -9.32 -6.90 14.66
C GLU A 295 -8.70 -6.13 13.49
N LEU A 296 -7.37 -6.02 13.41
CA LEU A 296 -6.67 -5.37 12.30
C LEU A 296 -6.90 -6.18 11.01
N GLU A 297 -7.61 -5.58 10.06
CA GLU A 297 -7.91 -6.19 8.77
C GLU A 297 -6.83 -5.89 7.75
N TRP A 298 -6.41 -4.62 7.68
CA TRP A 298 -5.52 -4.13 6.65
C TRP A 298 -4.83 -2.85 7.11
N PHE A 299 -3.61 -2.62 6.62
CA PHE A 299 -2.93 -1.34 6.76
C PHE A 299 -2.08 -1.02 5.52
N GLY A 300 -1.82 0.26 5.29
CA GLY A 300 -0.95 0.71 4.22
C GLY A 300 -0.53 2.16 4.38
N ASN A 301 0.53 2.55 3.68
CA ASN A 301 1.03 3.91 3.65
C ASN A 301 0.67 4.63 2.34
N GLU A 302 0.57 5.96 2.43
CA GLU A 302 0.45 6.86 1.29
C GLU A 302 -0.80 6.57 0.43
N ILE A 303 -1.93 6.49 1.12
CA ILE A 303 -3.21 6.11 0.54
C ILE A 303 -3.89 7.32 -0.06
N ILE A 304 -4.08 7.28 -1.39
CA ILE A 304 -4.69 8.35 -2.16
C ILE A 304 -6.21 8.32 -1.96
N TYR A 305 -6.78 9.48 -1.67
CA TYR A 305 -8.23 9.66 -1.58
C TYR A 305 -8.76 10.76 -2.51
N GLY A 306 -7.90 11.67 -2.99
CA GLY A 306 -8.31 12.80 -3.83
C GLY A 306 -7.65 12.81 -5.22
N ILE A 307 -8.38 13.34 -6.21
CA ILE A 307 -7.92 13.50 -7.61
C ILE A 307 -6.75 14.51 -7.74
N GLY A 308 -6.51 15.36 -6.73
CA GLY A 308 -5.33 16.24 -6.67
C GLY A 308 -4.01 15.52 -6.29
N GLY A 309 -4.08 14.22 -6.00
CA GLY A 309 -3.01 13.47 -5.37
C GLY A 309 -3.01 13.63 -3.85
N ASP A 310 -4.14 14.02 -3.27
CA ASP A 310 -4.31 14.09 -1.82
C ASP A 310 -4.28 12.67 -1.24
N LYS A 311 -3.52 12.51 -0.16
CA LYS A 311 -3.23 11.22 0.46
C LYS A 311 -3.19 11.36 1.97
N VAL A 312 -3.41 10.24 2.65
CA VAL A 312 -3.11 10.07 4.08
C VAL A 312 -1.80 9.31 4.22
N ASP A 313 -1.03 9.63 5.27
CA ASP A 313 0.28 8.99 5.48
C ASP A 313 0.14 7.50 5.78
N ILE A 314 -0.77 7.13 6.69
CA ILE A 314 -1.07 5.74 7.06
C ILE A 314 -2.57 5.56 7.26
N LEU A 315 -3.10 4.46 6.75
CA LEU A 315 -4.49 4.03 6.96
C LEU A 315 -4.49 2.59 7.47
N CYS A 316 -5.33 2.32 8.48
CA CYS A 316 -5.65 0.98 8.95
C CYS A 316 -7.15 0.77 8.92
N THR A 317 -7.62 -0.41 8.54
CA THR A 317 -9.02 -0.82 8.69
C THR A 317 -9.11 -1.99 9.68
N HIS A 318 -10.25 -2.07 10.37
CA HIS A 318 -10.48 -3.06 11.40
C HIS A 318 -11.83 -3.73 11.20
N LYS A 319 -11.86 -5.04 11.41
CA LYS A 319 -13.03 -5.90 11.31
C LYS A 319 -13.34 -6.56 12.65
N ARG A 320 -14.63 -6.69 12.93
CA ARG A 320 -15.18 -7.50 14.01
C ARG A 320 -16.37 -8.26 13.43
N ASP A 321 -16.46 -9.55 13.72
CA ASP A 321 -17.50 -10.43 13.18
C ASP A 321 -17.62 -10.31 11.64
N GLU A 322 -16.47 -10.31 10.95
CA GLU A 322 -16.31 -10.14 9.49
C GLU A 322 -16.70 -8.76 8.92
N VAL A 323 -17.31 -7.88 9.71
CA VAL A 323 -17.75 -6.54 9.25
C VAL A 323 -16.71 -5.49 9.61
N ARG A 324 -16.35 -4.64 8.64
CA ARG A 324 -15.46 -3.50 8.90
C ARG A 324 -16.21 -2.46 9.71
N TYR A 325 -15.69 -2.10 10.89
CA TYR A 325 -16.35 -1.20 11.84
C TYR A 325 -15.50 0.02 12.22
N LYS A 326 -14.18 -0.03 12.03
CA LYS A 326 -13.26 1.08 12.38
C LYS A 326 -12.20 1.29 11.31
N ALA A 327 -11.87 2.56 11.05
CA ALA A 327 -10.68 2.96 10.33
C ALA A 327 -9.83 3.92 11.18
N THR A 328 -8.51 3.70 11.21
CA THR A 328 -7.55 4.57 11.90
C THR A 328 -6.70 5.26 10.86
N VAL A 329 -6.65 6.59 10.90
CA VAL A 329 -5.85 7.39 9.97
C VAL A 329 -4.77 8.13 10.75
N ILE A 330 -3.52 7.86 10.42
CA ILE A 330 -2.37 8.44 11.11
C ILE A 330 -1.69 9.43 10.15
N GLU A 331 -1.57 10.67 10.59
CA GLU A 331 -0.84 11.73 9.91
C GLU A 331 0.44 12.03 10.69
N LEU A 332 1.58 11.99 10.00
CA LEU A 332 2.90 12.08 10.59
C LEU A 332 3.50 13.45 10.31
N LYS A 333 4.07 14.07 11.35
CA LYS A 333 4.90 15.26 11.23
C LYS A 333 6.27 14.95 11.80
N ARG A 334 7.34 15.15 11.00
CA ARG A 334 8.71 15.02 11.55
C ARG A 334 8.97 16.03 12.67
N GLY A 335 8.34 17.20 12.60
CA GLY A 335 8.55 18.31 13.53
C GLY A 335 7.36 18.51 14.46
N ARG A 336 6.83 19.74 14.45
CA ARG A 336 5.75 20.16 15.34
C ARG A 336 4.37 19.87 14.73
N ILE A 337 3.45 19.38 15.55
CA ILE A 337 2.02 19.34 15.26
C ILE A 337 1.44 20.74 15.48
N ASP A 338 0.84 21.29 14.42
CA ASP A 338 0.23 22.62 14.39
C ASP A 338 -1.27 22.55 14.03
N ARG A 339 -1.93 23.70 13.97
CA ARG A 339 -3.35 23.78 13.60
C ARG A 339 -3.64 23.29 12.17
N ASN A 340 -2.67 23.43 11.25
CA ASN A 340 -2.82 22.94 9.89
C ASN A 340 -2.89 21.41 9.86
N SER A 341 -2.13 20.75 10.73
CA SER A 341 -2.15 19.30 10.90
C SER A 341 -3.55 18.81 11.32
N VAL A 342 -4.22 19.53 12.22
CA VAL A 342 -5.61 19.21 12.63
C VAL A 342 -6.61 19.50 11.51
N ASN A 343 -6.48 20.64 10.81
CA ASN A 343 -7.35 20.97 9.68
C ASN A 343 -7.25 19.96 8.54
N GLN A 344 -6.06 19.39 8.30
CA GLN A 344 -5.83 18.36 7.28
C GLN A 344 -6.69 17.11 7.57
N ILE A 345 -6.77 16.69 8.83
CA ILE A 345 -7.61 15.58 9.28
C ILE A 345 -9.09 15.78 8.95
N GLU A 346 -9.63 16.94 9.30
CA GLU A 346 -11.05 17.22 9.10
C GLU A 346 -11.41 17.20 7.60
N ARG A 347 -10.50 17.65 6.73
CA ARG A 347 -10.72 17.72 5.27
C ARG A 347 -10.84 16.36 4.61
N TYR A 348 -10.05 15.37 5.02
CA TYR A 348 -10.05 14.06 4.35
C TYR A 348 -11.08 13.08 4.92
N SER A 349 -11.62 13.34 6.11
CA SER A 349 -12.44 12.38 6.85
C SER A 349 -13.62 11.85 6.05
N TYR A 350 -14.35 12.71 5.33
CA TYR A 350 -15.46 12.31 4.47
C TYR A 350 -15.02 11.40 3.31
N TRP A 351 -13.88 11.69 2.68
CA TRP A 351 -13.39 10.96 1.52
C TRP A 351 -12.74 9.62 1.89
N ILE A 352 -11.99 9.59 2.98
CA ILE A 352 -11.42 8.34 3.51
C ILE A 352 -12.52 7.40 3.99
N SER A 353 -13.56 7.94 4.65
CA SER A 353 -14.72 7.13 5.06
C SER A 353 -15.39 6.48 3.85
N GLN A 354 -15.50 7.20 2.72
CA GLN A 354 -15.99 6.61 1.48
C GLN A 354 -15.05 5.55 0.91
N LEU A 355 -13.75 5.85 0.83
CA LEU A 355 -12.75 4.92 0.32
C LEU A 355 -12.83 3.55 1.01
N VAL A 356 -13.00 3.53 2.33
CA VAL A 356 -12.99 2.28 3.12
C VAL A 356 -14.36 1.64 3.28
N THR A 357 -15.46 2.26 2.85
CA THR A 357 -16.82 1.68 3.02
C THR A 357 -17.57 1.47 1.71
N ALA A 358 -17.28 2.22 0.65
CA ALA A 358 -18.04 2.18 -0.61
C ALA A 358 -17.99 0.82 -1.31
N ASN A 359 -16.88 0.10 -1.17
CA ASN A 359 -16.68 -1.23 -1.74
C ASN A 359 -16.54 -2.31 -0.67
N ALA A 360 -16.80 -2.00 0.61
CA ALA A 360 -16.60 -2.94 1.70
C ALA A 360 -17.52 -4.16 1.55
N GLU A 361 -16.94 -5.35 1.74
CA GLU A 361 -17.67 -6.61 1.74
C GLU A 361 -17.43 -7.39 3.06
N PRO A 362 -18.49 -7.71 3.82
CA PRO A 362 -19.88 -7.22 3.68
C PRO A 362 -20.00 -5.69 3.85
N PRO A 363 -21.12 -5.07 3.41
CA PRO A 363 -21.33 -3.63 3.55
C PRO A 363 -21.24 -3.16 5.01
N THR A 364 -20.57 -2.03 5.22
CA THR A 364 -20.47 -1.37 6.52
C THR A 364 -21.67 -0.47 6.77
N GLU A 365 -22.44 -0.73 7.82
CA GLU A 365 -23.56 0.14 8.24
C GLU A 365 -23.11 1.27 9.17
N HIS A 366 -22.07 1.01 9.99
CA HIS A 366 -21.47 1.99 10.89
C HIS A 366 -19.94 1.90 10.88
N LEU A 367 -19.28 3.05 10.77
CA LEU A 367 -17.82 3.16 10.83
C LEU A 367 -17.38 4.21 11.84
N GLU A 368 -16.50 3.82 12.74
CA GLU A 368 -15.71 4.74 13.55
C GLU A 368 -14.43 5.15 12.81
N LEU A 369 -14.25 6.44 12.58
CA LEU A 369 -13.00 6.99 12.04
C LEU A 369 -12.19 7.59 13.19
N GLN A 370 -11.03 6.99 13.50
CA GLN A 370 -10.09 7.48 14.50
C GLN A 370 -8.94 8.24 13.84
N PRO A 371 -8.87 9.57 13.97
CA PRO A 371 -7.69 10.31 13.54
C PRO A 371 -6.58 10.24 14.58
N VAL A 372 -5.33 10.20 14.11
CA VAL A 372 -4.14 10.17 14.94
C VAL A 372 -3.12 11.15 14.37
N LEU A 373 -2.58 12.02 15.21
CA LEU A 373 -1.46 12.90 14.89
C LEU A 373 -0.22 12.43 15.63
N VAL A 374 0.87 12.26 14.89
CA VAL A 374 2.16 11.90 15.47
C VAL A 374 3.17 12.97 15.13
N GLY A 375 3.88 13.48 16.11
CA GLY A 375 4.92 14.47 15.88
C GLY A 375 5.94 14.56 17.00
N TYR A 376 7.04 15.27 16.76
CA TYR A 376 8.10 15.40 17.77
C TYR A 376 7.68 16.33 18.92
N ASN A 377 6.89 17.35 18.61
CA ASN A 377 6.33 18.25 19.61
C ASN A 377 4.95 18.78 19.15
N MET A 378 4.24 19.51 20.03
CA MET A 378 2.91 20.04 19.77
C MET A 378 2.81 21.50 20.17
N GLU A 379 2.14 22.31 19.36
CA GLU A 379 1.78 23.68 19.71
C GLU A 379 0.65 23.71 20.77
N ARG A 380 0.74 24.58 21.79
CA ARG A 380 -0.18 24.59 22.95
C ARG A 380 -1.67 24.63 22.58
N ASN A 381 -2.02 25.27 21.46
CA ASN A 381 -3.39 25.42 20.98
C ASN A 381 -3.59 24.77 19.60
N ALA A 382 -2.83 23.73 19.27
CA ALA A 382 -2.94 23.03 17.98
C ALA A 382 -4.35 22.47 17.76
N ILE A 383 -5.00 21.96 18.81
CA ILE A 383 -6.34 21.37 18.76
C ILE A 383 -7.39 22.42 19.17
N PRO A 384 -8.31 22.81 18.28
CA PRO A 384 -9.48 23.58 18.65
C PRO A 384 -10.43 22.76 19.53
N THR A 385 -11.10 23.38 20.49
CA THR A 385 -12.11 22.72 21.34
C THR A 385 -13.20 22.02 20.52
N SER A 386 -13.56 22.58 19.36
CA SER A 386 -14.54 21.99 18.42
C SER A 386 -14.12 20.65 17.82
N SER A 387 -12.84 20.29 17.89
CA SER A 387 -12.31 19.02 17.40
C SER A 387 -12.21 17.97 18.52
N LEU A 388 -12.56 18.31 19.76
CA LEU A 388 -12.55 17.40 20.92
C LEU A 388 -13.87 16.62 21.11
N SER A 389 -14.92 16.99 20.39
CA SER A 389 -16.20 16.26 20.38
C SER A 389 -16.31 15.36 19.16
N PRO A 390 -16.84 14.13 19.31
CA PRO A 390 -17.17 13.28 18.16
C PRO A 390 -18.10 13.99 17.18
N LYS A 391 -17.91 13.78 15.88
CA LYS A 391 -18.76 14.30 14.81
C LYS A 391 -19.38 13.15 14.05
N THR A 392 -20.68 13.20 13.81
CA THR A 392 -21.40 12.15 13.06
C THR A 392 -22.01 12.69 11.78
N PHE A 393 -21.95 11.90 10.72
CA PHE A 393 -22.66 12.15 9.46
C PHE A 393 -23.03 10.81 8.80
N VAL A 394 -23.90 10.84 7.80
CA VAL A 394 -24.30 9.65 7.04
C VAL A 394 -23.84 9.83 5.60
N ILE A 395 -23.22 8.79 5.03
CA ILE A 395 -22.89 8.73 3.61
C ILE A 395 -24.05 8.05 2.87
N PRO A 396 -24.76 8.77 1.98
CA PRO A 396 -25.87 8.20 1.23
C PRO A 396 -25.35 7.52 -0.04
N TYR A 397 -25.02 6.23 0.05
CA TYR A 397 -24.68 5.44 -1.13
C TYR A 397 -25.90 5.18 -2.02
N ARG A 398 -25.68 5.13 -3.34
CA ARG A 398 -26.75 4.89 -4.32
C ARG A 398 -27.13 3.41 -4.46
N HIS A 399 -26.17 2.51 -4.25
CA HIS A 399 -26.29 1.10 -4.63
C HIS A 399 -26.03 0.11 -3.49
N ILE A 400 -25.65 0.62 -2.31
CA ILE A 400 -25.48 -0.15 -1.07
C ILE A 400 -26.15 0.61 0.08
N PRO A 401 -26.41 -0.03 1.23
CA PRO A 401 -26.98 0.67 2.39
C PRO A 401 -26.17 1.92 2.78
N PRO A 402 -26.83 2.98 3.29
CA PRO A 402 -26.13 4.13 3.85
C PRO A 402 -25.21 3.71 4.99
N CYS A 403 -24.08 4.41 5.13
CA CYS A 403 -23.14 4.18 6.22
C CYS A 403 -23.16 5.38 7.18
N SER A 404 -23.42 5.12 8.45
CA SER A 404 -23.25 6.09 9.53
C SER A 404 -21.77 6.19 9.90
N ILE A 405 -21.20 7.39 9.90
CA ILE A 405 -19.80 7.62 10.22
C ILE A 405 -19.72 8.42 11.51
N THR A 406 -18.91 7.97 12.46
CA THR A 406 -18.53 8.74 13.64
C THR A 406 -17.03 9.04 13.61
N ILE A 407 -16.68 10.31 13.41
CA ILE A 407 -15.31 10.80 13.56
C ILE A 407 -15.05 10.98 15.06
N LEU A 408 -14.10 10.21 15.58
CA LEU A 408 -13.66 10.31 16.97
C LEU A 408 -12.71 11.50 17.16
N PRO A 409 -12.57 12.03 18.39
CA PRO A 409 -11.56 13.04 18.70
C PRO A 409 -10.16 12.54 18.33
N PRO A 410 -9.28 13.41 17.81
CA PRO A 410 -7.94 13.01 17.39
C PRO A 410 -7.11 12.57 18.59
N VAL A 411 -6.41 11.44 18.44
CA VAL A 411 -5.37 11.02 19.40
C VAL A 411 -4.06 11.71 19.01
N ILE A 412 -3.36 12.29 19.99
CA ILE A 412 -2.07 12.93 19.73
C ILE A 412 -0.94 12.18 20.43
N LEU A 413 0.03 11.77 19.63
CA LEU A 413 1.25 11.12 20.06
C LEU A 413 2.44 12.05 19.84
N LYS A 414 3.25 12.21 20.88
CA LYS A 414 4.63 12.67 20.73
C LYS A 414 5.53 11.48 20.53
N TYR A 415 6.45 11.57 19.58
CA TYR A 415 7.49 10.54 19.42
C TYR A 415 8.84 11.04 19.93
N CYS A 416 9.64 10.10 20.46
CA CYS A 416 11.07 10.25 20.67
C CYS A 416 11.81 9.12 19.92
N ILE A 417 13.03 9.39 19.46
CA ILE A 417 13.91 8.36 18.92
C ILE A 417 14.92 8.00 20.01
N ASN A 418 14.95 6.74 20.43
CA ASN A 418 15.92 6.29 21.44
C ASN A 418 17.27 5.92 20.81
N ASP A 419 18.29 5.71 21.65
CA ASP A 419 19.66 5.39 21.22
C ASP A 419 19.78 4.05 20.48
N ARG A 420 18.74 3.20 20.52
CA ARG A 420 18.70 1.94 19.78
C ARG A 420 18.22 2.12 18.34
N GLY A 421 17.69 3.30 17.99
CA GLY A 421 17.09 3.60 16.69
C GLY A 421 15.64 3.15 16.61
N ASP A 422 14.91 3.23 17.73
CA ASP A 422 13.50 2.86 17.83
C ASP A 422 12.63 4.06 18.24
N LEU A 423 11.33 4.00 17.98
CA LEU A 423 10.38 5.05 18.36
C LEU A 423 9.69 4.72 19.68
N GLU A 424 9.71 5.69 20.60
CA GLU A 424 8.92 5.70 21.82
C GLU A 424 7.84 6.77 21.71
N PHE A 425 6.68 6.53 22.32
CA PHE A 425 5.53 7.40 22.17
C PHE A 425 4.92 7.78 23.51
N ASP A 426 4.62 9.07 23.66
CA ASP A 426 3.85 9.64 24.75
C ASP A 426 2.50 10.14 24.22
N ILE A 427 1.42 9.69 24.86
CA ILE A 427 0.08 10.20 24.59
C ILE A 427 -0.07 11.57 25.26
N VAL A 428 -0.29 12.62 24.45
CA VAL A 428 -0.44 14.00 24.95
C VAL A 428 -1.90 14.36 25.17
N SER A 429 -2.79 13.81 24.34
CA SER A 429 -4.22 13.93 24.51
C SER A 429 -4.89 12.66 23.99
N CYS A 430 -5.56 11.97 24.90
CA CYS A 430 -6.63 11.02 24.62
C CYS A 430 -7.88 11.58 25.27
N LYS A 431 -9.04 11.26 24.72
CA LYS A 431 -10.29 11.52 25.43
C LYS A 431 -10.24 10.83 26.80
N GLU A 432 -10.75 11.55 27.80
CA GLU A 432 -11.21 11.04 29.06
C GLU A 432 -12.04 9.75 28.88
N SER A 433 -11.77 8.77 29.75
CA SER A 433 -12.75 7.82 30.32
C SER A 433 -13.61 6.92 29.40
N SER A 434 -13.10 6.42 28.27
CA SER A 434 -13.75 5.27 27.59
C SER A 434 -12.84 4.11 27.16
N LEU A 435 -11.54 4.15 27.46
CA LEU A 435 -10.65 2.97 27.31
C LEU A 435 -10.57 2.10 28.59
N VAL A 436 -11.13 2.57 29.72
CA VAL A 436 -11.15 1.83 30.99
C VAL A 436 -12.34 0.87 31.10
N ASN A 437 -13.39 1.00 30.28
CA ASN A 437 -14.59 0.15 30.38
C ASN A 437 -14.54 -1.15 29.56
N TYR A 438 -13.36 -1.56 29.07
CA TYR A 438 -13.12 -2.92 28.56
C TYR A 438 -12.28 -3.78 29.52
N PHE A 439 -12.03 -3.30 30.74
CA PHE A 439 -11.43 -4.08 31.82
C PHE A 439 -12.40 -4.20 33.00
N ALA A 440 -13.39 -5.08 32.83
CA ALA A 440 -14.05 -5.82 33.89
C ALA A 440 -14.40 -7.22 33.36
#